data_AF-A0A662T542-F1
#
_entry.id   AF-A0A662T542-F1
#
_cell.length_a   1.000
_cell.length_b   1.000
_cell.length_c   1.000
_cell.angle_alpha   90.00
_cell.angle_beta   90.00
_cell.angle_gamma   90.00
#
_symmetry.space_group_name_H-M   'P 1'
#
loop_
_entity.id
_entity.type
_entity.pdbx_description
1 polymer ?
#
loop_
_entity_poly.entity_id
_entity_poly.type
_entity_poly.pdbx_seq_one_letter_code
_entity_poly.pdbx_strand_id
1 'polypeptide(L)'
;MPKRLIHKGLKDLSKMILEMSLYSYASFEKAVDAIRRGRDIRGDLIARSYQLMMKREEINSLAIELIARYQPLASDLRYLKAIMDVAYNLLRIGRYSADISISVSDYLINNEKCNSSVINSLIEKVGEM
;
A
#
# COMPACT_ATOMS: atom_id res chain seq x y z
N MET A 1 18.60 -28.22 -8.28
CA MET A 1 17.72 -27.97 -9.44
C MET A 1 18.32 -26.87 -10.31
N PRO A 2 18.30 -26.98 -11.64
CA PRO A 2 18.80 -25.92 -12.52
C PRO A 2 17.96 -24.64 -12.34
N LYS A 3 18.62 -23.48 -12.22
CA LYS A 3 17.96 -22.17 -12.09
C LYS A 3 17.17 -21.89 -13.37
N ARG A 4 15.84 -21.92 -13.29
CA ARG A 4 14.95 -21.48 -14.38
C ARG A 4 15.08 -19.97 -14.55
N LEU A 5 15.12 -19.46 -15.78
CA LEU A 5 15.29 -18.02 -16.07
C LEU A 5 14.21 -17.14 -15.41
N ILE A 6 13.00 -17.69 -15.21
CA ILE A 6 11.89 -17.02 -14.51
C ILE A 6 12.20 -16.67 -13.04
N HIS A 7 13.09 -17.41 -12.35
CA HIS A 7 13.39 -17.17 -10.94
C HIS A 7 13.92 -15.76 -10.66
N LYS A 8 14.65 -15.18 -11.61
CA LYS A 8 15.13 -13.80 -11.48
C LYS A 8 13.93 -12.83 -11.42
N GLY A 9 12.99 -12.97 -12.35
CA GLY A 9 11.77 -12.14 -12.38
C GLY A 9 10.91 -12.30 -11.13
N LEU A 10 10.76 -13.53 -10.62
CA LEU A 10 10.03 -13.76 -9.35
C LEU A 10 10.71 -13.09 -8.15
N LYS A 11 12.06 -13.10 -8.12
CA LYS A 11 12.84 -12.42 -7.08
C LYS A 11 12.70 -10.90 -7.19
N ASP A 12 12.72 -10.36 -8.40
CA ASP A 12 12.53 -8.94 -8.65
C ASP A 12 11.13 -8.48 -8.20
N LEU A 13 10.08 -9.23 -8.56
CA LEU A 13 8.72 -8.98 -8.08
C LEU A 13 8.61 -9.03 -6.54
N SER A 14 9.28 -10.00 -5.89
CA SER A 14 9.31 -10.09 -4.43
C SER A 14 9.91 -8.83 -3.80
N LYS A 15 11.00 -8.31 -4.38
CA LYS A 15 11.65 -7.08 -3.93
C LYS A 15 10.75 -5.87 -4.12
N MET A 16 10.09 -5.75 -5.27
CA MET A 16 9.16 -4.66 -5.55
C MET A 16 7.97 -4.65 -4.57
N ILE A 17 7.43 -5.82 -4.23
CA ILE A 17 6.36 -5.97 -3.22
C ILE A 17 6.85 -5.52 -1.84
N LEU A 18 8.06 -5.90 -1.43
CA LEU A 18 8.63 -5.48 -0.16
C LEU A 18 8.83 -3.95 -0.09
N GLU A 19 9.31 -3.35 -1.18
CA GLU A 19 9.44 -1.89 -1.26
C GLU A 19 8.06 -1.20 -1.21
N MET A 20 7.07 -1.75 -1.91
CA MET A 20 5.71 -1.23 -1.91
C MET A 20 5.05 -1.38 -0.53
N SER A 21 5.31 -2.47 0.20
CA SER A 21 4.75 -2.69 1.53
C SER A 21 5.31 -1.71 2.56
N LEU A 22 6.62 -1.49 2.55
CA LEU A 22 7.27 -0.49 3.39
C LEU A 22 6.74 0.92 3.08
N TYR A 23 6.56 1.26 1.81
CA TYR A 23 6.03 2.57 1.41
C TYR A 23 4.56 2.76 1.80
N SER A 24 3.75 1.72 1.69
CA SER A 24 2.34 1.73 2.10
C SER A 24 2.21 1.89 3.61
N TYR A 25 2.97 1.11 4.37
CA TYR A 25 3.04 1.21 5.83
C TYR A 25 3.51 2.60 6.30
N ALA A 26 4.57 3.14 5.68
CA ALA A 26 5.04 4.50 6.00
C ALA A 26 3.99 5.58 5.68
N SER A 27 3.13 5.36 4.67
CA SER A 27 2.03 6.28 4.36
C SER A 27 0.93 6.23 5.42
N PHE A 28 0.63 5.03 5.92
CA PHE A 28 -0.30 4.83 7.02
C PHE A 28 0.19 5.47 8.33
N GLU A 29 1.43 5.17 8.74
CA GLU A 29 2.06 5.78 9.92
C GLU A 29 2.04 7.31 9.86
N LYS A 30 2.30 7.87 8.67
CA LYS A 30 2.28 9.32 8.47
C LYS A 30 0.88 9.90 8.61
N ALA A 31 -0.15 9.22 8.13
CA ALA A 31 -1.54 9.62 8.36
C ALA A 31 -1.87 9.63 9.86
N VAL A 32 -1.51 8.56 10.58
CA VAL A 32 -1.73 8.45 12.03
C VAL A 32 -1.02 9.58 12.80
N ASP A 33 0.25 9.85 12.52
CA ASP A 33 1.01 10.91 13.18
C ASP A 33 0.41 12.31 12.90
N ALA A 34 -0.07 12.55 11.68
CA ALA A 34 -0.72 13.81 11.34
C ALA A 34 -2.03 14.02 12.09
N ILE A 35 -2.84 12.97 12.26
CA ILE A 35 -4.07 13.03 13.07
C ILE A 35 -3.74 13.38 14.52
N ARG A 36 -2.75 12.69 15.12
CA ARG A 36 -2.32 12.94 16.50
C ARG A 36 -1.84 14.37 16.72
N ARG A 37 -1.17 14.96 15.72
CA ARG A 37 -0.61 16.32 15.79
C ARG A 37 -1.52 17.41 15.20
N GLY A 38 -2.69 17.06 14.68
CA GLY A 38 -3.60 17.99 14.00
C GLY A 38 -3.00 18.67 12.77
N ARG A 39 -2.16 17.98 12.00
CA ARG A 39 -1.50 18.53 10.80
C ARG A 39 -2.26 18.19 9.52
N ASP A 40 -2.47 19.17 8.65
CA ASP A 40 -2.98 18.91 7.31
C ASP A 40 -1.85 18.40 6.40
N ILE A 41 -1.92 17.12 6.03
CA ILE A 41 -0.97 16.47 5.11
C ILE A 41 -1.67 15.84 3.90
N ARG A 42 -2.91 16.26 3.59
CA ARG A 42 -3.72 15.67 2.53
C ARG A 42 -2.98 15.58 1.19
N GLY A 43 -2.34 16.68 0.78
CA GLY A 43 -1.59 16.73 -0.47
C GLY A 43 -0.46 15.69 -0.55
N ASP A 44 0.28 15.48 0.55
CA ASP A 44 1.37 14.50 0.60
C ASP A 44 0.84 13.07 0.53
N LEU A 45 -0.24 12.74 1.25
CA LEU A 45 -0.82 11.40 1.23
C LEU A 45 -1.51 11.07 -0.10
N ILE A 46 -2.17 12.05 -0.74
CA ILE A 46 -2.70 11.89 -2.10
C ILE A 46 -1.56 11.58 -3.06
N ALA A 47 -0.46 12.34 -3.01
CA ALA A 47 0.71 12.10 -3.85
C ALA A 47 1.29 10.69 -3.61
N ARG A 48 1.42 10.26 -2.35
CA ARG A 48 1.88 8.90 -1.99
C ARG A 48 0.95 7.81 -2.53
N SER A 49 -0.36 8.02 -2.48
CA SER A 49 -1.35 7.11 -3.06
C SER A 49 -1.14 6.95 -4.58
N TYR A 50 -0.88 8.04 -5.30
CA TYR A 50 -0.51 7.97 -6.72
C TYR A 50 0.80 7.20 -6.95
N GLN A 51 1.81 7.39 -6.10
CA GLN A 51 3.07 6.62 -6.20
C GLN A 51 2.84 5.11 -5.99
N LEU A 52 1.98 4.73 -5.05
CA LEU A 52 1.59 3.33 -4.86
C LEU A 52 0.84 2.77 -6.08
N MET A 53 0.02 3.59 -6.74
CA MET A 53 -0.66 3.19 -7.96
C MET A 53 0.34 2.88 -9.08
N MET A 54 1.36 3.73 -9.26
CA MET A 54 2.43 3.50 -10.24
C MET A 54 3.21 2.22 -9.93
N LYS A 55 3.61 2.01 -8.66
CA LYS A 55 4.30 0.78 -8.22
C LYS A 55 3.48 -0.47 -8.48
N ARG A 56 2.17 -0.43 -8.25
CA ARG A 56 1.28 -1.55 -8.56
C ARG A 56 1.30 -1.87 -10.07
N GLU A 57 1.26 -0.86 -10.94
CA GLU A 57 1.27 -1.10 -12.38
C GLU A 57 2.61 -1.58 -12.91
N GLU A 58 3.72 -1.15 -12.31
CA GLU A 58 5.04 -1.75 -12.58
C GLU A 58 5.06 -3.25 -12.22
N ILE A 59 4.54 -3.61 -11.03
CA ILE A 59 4.44 -5.00 -10.58
C ILE A 59 3.55 -5.82 -11.53
N ASN A 60 2.37 -5.30 -11.89
CA ASN A 60 1.45 -5.97 -12.80
C ASN A 60 2.05 -6.16 -14.19
N SER A 61 2.73 -5.14 -14.71
CA SER A 61 3.37 -5.20 -16.03
C SER A 61 4.47 -6.27 -16.07
N LEU A 62 5.34 -6.31 -15.06
CA LEU A 62 6.36 -7.34 -14.97
C LEU A 62 5.75 -8.75 -14.77
N ALA A 63 4.70 -8.88 -13.95
CA ALA A 63 4.02 -10.16 -13.77
C ALA A 63 3.42 -10.68 -15.10
N ILE A 64 2.75 -9.81 -15.86
CA ILE A 64 2.18 -10.14 -17.17
C ILE A 64 3.29 -10.50 -18.16
N GLU A 65 4.40 -9.76 -18.17
CA GLU A 65 5.56 -10.09 -19.01
C GLU A 65 6.11 -11.48 -18.70
N LEU A 66 6.27 -11.83 -17.42
CA LEU A 66 6.73 -13.15 -17.00
C LEU A 66 5.76 -14.26 -17.40
N ILE A 67 4.45 -14.01 -17.31
CA ILE A 67 3.42 -14.94 -17.78
C ILE A 67 3.54 -15.16 -19.29
N ALA A 68 3.60 -14.09 -20.07
CA ALA A 68 3.66 -14.14 -21.53
C ALA A 68 4.95 -14.80 -22.03
N ARG A 69 6.10 -14.48 -21.40
CA ARG A 69 7.43 -14.94 -21.83
C ARG A 69 7.71 -16.39 -21.45
N TYR A 70 7.31 -16.83 -20.26
CA TYR A 70 7.73 -18.12 -19.71
C TYR A 70 6.58 -19.12 -19.57
N GLN A 71 5.34 -18.70 -19.79
CA GLN A 71 4.13 -19.54 -19.68
C GLN A 71 4.15 -20.44 -18.42
N PRO A 72 4.35 -19.83 -17.22
CA PRO A 72 4.48 -20.58 -15.98
C PRO A 72 3.21 -21.39 -15.69
N LEU A 73 3.39 -22.56 -15.08
CA LEU A 73 2.31 -23.47 -14.73
C LEU A 73 2.16 -23.60 -13.23
N ALA A 74 0.96 -23.98 -12.79
CA ALA A 74 0.63 -24.37 -11.43
C ALA A 74 1.18 -23.42 -10.35
N SER A 75 2.27 -23.79 -9.68
CA SER A 75 2.85 -23.03 -8.55
C SER A 75 3.28 -21.62 -8.95
N ASP A 76 3.98 -21.50 -10.07
CA ASP A 76 4.59 -20.23 -10.48
C ASP A 76 3.50 -19.25 -10.93
N LEU A 77 2.46 -19.75 -11.62
CA LEU A 77 1.31 -18.93 -12.01
C LEU A 77 0.49 -18.47 -10.80
N ARG A 78 0.24 -19.36 -9.83
CA ARG A 78 -0.43 -18.99 -8.56
C ARG A 78 0.36 -17.95 -7.78
N TYR A 79 1.68 -18.06 -7.78
CA TYR A 79 2.56 -17.10 -7.12
C TYR A 79 2.47 -15.70 -7.76
N LEU A 80 2.53 -15.62 -9.09
CA LEU A 80 2.37 -14.36 -9.82
C LEU A 80 1.01 -13.72 -9.55
N LYS A 81 -0.07 -14.53 -9.57
CA LYS A 81 -1.42 -14.07 -9.22
C LYS A 81 -1.48 -13.50 -7.80
N ALA A 82 -0.91 -14.21 -6.83
CA ALA A 82 -0.87 -13.74 -5.44
C ALA A 82 -0.11 -12.42 -5.30
N ILE A 83 1.01 -12.23 -6.00
CA ILE A 83 1.76 -10.97 -6.00
C ILE A 83 0.91 -9.80 -6.51
N MET A 84 0.18 -9.99 -7.62
CA MET A 84 -0.70 -8.95 -8.16
C MET A 84 -1.81 -8.57 -7.18
N ASP A 85 -2.41 -9.57 -6.52
CA ASP A 85 -3.47 -9.35 -5.53
C ASP A 85 -2.93 -8.65 -4.27
N VAL A 86 -1.72 -9.00 -3.80
CA VAL A 86 -1.05 -8.30 -2.70
C VAL A 86 -0.74 -6.85 -3.06
N ALA A 87 -0.22 -6.58 -4.26
CA ALA A 87 0.03 -5.21 -4.71
C ALA A 87 -1.24 -4.36 -4.70
N TYR A 88 -2.39 -4.93 -5.12
CA TYR A 88 -3.67 -4.25 -5.03
C TYR A 88 -4.09 -3.92 -3.58
N ASN A 89 -3.89 -4.84 -2.64
CA ASN A 89 -4.18 -4.59 -1.24
C ASN A 89 -3.27 -3.52 -0.63
N LEU A 90 -1.98 -3.52 -0.98
CA LEU A 90 -1.02 -2.48 -0.54
C LEU A 90 -1.38 -1.09 -1.07
N LEU A 91 -1.87 -1.00 -2.31
CA LEU A 91 -2.40 0.25 -2.86
C LEU A 91 -3.62 0.73 -2.05
N ARG A 92 -4.53 -0.19 -1.68
CA ARG A 92 -5.72 0.18 -0.89
C ARG A 92 -5.35 0.77 0.46
N ILE A 93 -4.37 0.20 1.16
CA ILE A 93 -3.87 0.75 2.43
C ILE A 93 -3.41 2.21 2.26
N GLY A 94 -2.64 2.50 1.21
CA GLY A 94 -2.19 3.86 0.92
C GLY A 94 -3.33 4.82 0.57
N ARG A 95 -4.30 4.38 -0.24
CA ARG A 95 -5.50 5.16 -0.55
C ARG A 95 -6.30 5.47 0.70
N TYR A 96 -6.52 4.48 1.57
CA TYR A 96 -7.25 4.68 2.82
C TYR A 96 -6.51 5.62 3.77
N SER A 97 -5.18 5.61 3.76
CA SER A 97 -4.38 6.59 4.52
C SER A 97 -4.67 8.02 4.05
N ALA A 98 -4.78 8.24 2.74
CA ALA A 98 -5.19 9.53 2.18
C ALA A 98 -6.64 9.89 2.52
N ASP A 99 -7.57 8.96 2.38
CA ASP A 99 -8.99 9.17 2.70
C ASP A 99 -9.18 9.57 4.17
N ILE A 100 -8.51 8.89 5.11
CA ILE A 100 -8.54 9.23 6.54
C ILE A 100 -8.03 10.65 6.77
N SER A 101 -6.94 11.05 6.10
CA SER A 101 -6.41 12.42 6.26
C SER A 101 -7.37 13.50 5.75
N ILE A 102 -8.13 13.20 4.69
CA ILE A 102 -9.14 14.11 4.16
C ILE A 102 -10.26 14.28 5.18
N SER A 103 -10.81 13.16 5.66
CA SER A 103 -11.88 13.18 6.66
C SER A 103 -11.46 13.96 7.90
N VAL A 104 -10.28 13.66 8.48
CA VAL A 104 -9.82 14.33 9.70
C VAL A 104 -9.55 15.83 9.48
N SER A 105 -8.90 16.22 8.39
CA SER A 105 -8.67 17.63 8.09
C SER A 105 -9.98 18.41 7.93
N ASP A 106 -10.98 17.83 7.28
CA ASP A 106 -12.28 18.47 7.11
C ASP A 106 -13.01 18.65 8.46
N TYR A 107 -12.86 17.71 9.39
CA TYR A 107 -13.39 17.85 10.76
C TYR A 107 -12.67 18.94 11.57
N LEU A 108 -11.34 19.02 11.48
CA LEU A 108 -10.56 20.05 12.17
C LEU A 108 -10.94 21.46 11.73
N ILE A 109 -11.32 21.64 10.46
CA ILE A 109 -11.77 22.92 9.91
C ILE A 109 -13.21 23.24 10.33
N ASN A 110 -14.09 22.24 10.40
CA ASN A 110 -15.53 22.44 10.59
C ASN A 110 -16.00 22.49 12.07
N ASN A 111 -15.10 22.33 13.05
CA ASN A 111 -15.39 22.46 14.50
C ASN A 111 -16.53 21.56 15.04
N GLU A 112 -16.88 20.47 14.33
CA GLU A 112 -17.77 19.45 14.88
C GLU A 112 -16.99 18.58 15.88
N LYS A 113 -17.50 18.49 17.12
CA LYS A 113 -16.88 17.77 18.24
C LYS A 113 -16.79 16.27 17.96
N CYS A 114 -15.74 15.84 17.25
CA CYS A 114 -15.39 14.42 17.20
C CYS A 114 -14.86 14.00 18.57
N ASN A 115 -15.36 12.88 19.11
CA ASN A 115 -14.87 12.33 20.37
C ASN A 115 -13.47 11.74 20.15
N SER A 116 -12.44 12.58 20.34
CA SER A 116 -11.03 12.26 20.16
C SER A 116 -10.57 11.06 20.98
N SER A 117 -11.28 10.71 22.05
CA SER A 117 -11.07 9.46 22.82
C SER A 117 -11.27 8.20 21.96
N VAL A 118 -12.33 8.16 21.14
CA VAL A 118 -12.64 7.00 20.29
C VAL A 118 -11.59 6.83 19.20
N ILE A 119 -11.21 7.93 18.52
CA ILE A 119 -10.17 7.92 17.49
C ILE A 119 -8.84 7.44 18.06
N ASN A 120 -8.42 7.95 19.22
CA ASN A 120 -7.16 7.55 19.83
C ASN A 120 -7.14 6.06 20.20
N SER A 121 -8.25 5.53 20.75
CA SER A 121 -8.37 4.10 21.05
C SER A 121 -8.31 3.21 19.79
N LEU A 122 -8.86 3.71 18.67
CA LEU A 122 -8.85 3.01 17.40
C LEU A 122 -7.44 3.01 16.81
N ILE A 123 -6.76 4.15 16.87
CA ILE A 123 -5.38 4.30 16.41
C ILE A 123 -4.44 3.39 17.20
N GLU A 124 -4.58 3.30 18.52
CA GLU A 124 -3.77 2.39 19.35
C GLU A 124 -3.95 0.93 18.92
N LYS A 125 -5.19 0.46 18.77
CA LYS A 125 -5.46 -0.91 18.32
C LYS A 125 -4.93 -1.22 16.92
N VAL A 126 -4.97 -0.25 16.01
CA VAL A 126 -4.46 -0.46 14.64
C VAL A 126 -2.94 -0.38 14.60
N GLY A 127 -2.30 0.42 15.46
CA GLY A 127 -0.84 0.47 15.58
C GLY A 127 -0.21 -0.75 16.27
N GLU A 128 -1.01 -1.54 17.01
CA GLU A 128 -0.58 -2.80 17.64
C GLU A 128 -0.65 -4.02 16.69
N MET A 129 -1.29 -3.90 15.51
CA MET A 129 -1.37 -4.95 14.48
C MET A 129 -0.20 -4.90 13.51
#